data_AF-A0AAD8FCT9-F1
#
_entry.id   AF-A0AAD8FCT9-F1
#
_cell.length_a   1.000
_cell.length_b   1.000
_cell.length_c   1.000
_cell.angle_alpha   90.00
_cell.angle_beta   90.00
_cell.angle_gamma   90.00
#
_symmetry.space_group_name_H-M   'P 1'
#
loop_
_entity.id
_entity.type
_entity.pdbx_description
1 polymer ?
#
loop_
_entity_poly.entity_id
_entity_poly.type
_entity_poly.pdbx_seq_one_letter_code
_entity_poly.pdbx_strand_id
1 'polypeptide(L)'
;MPGDADSGIPESVCSRPCVAGEYKIQKELTCCWECLRCRDNERIVNKNTSCEECPEFTWPDPLLDFTTCTEIRLTYYSTWDTLSILLITLATLTSVLTIFIAVFYHKFREFQVIKASSRELSFIQLLAILTGYINVKSFQTLPSDTSCVINFFLFCISFSALYAPLLMKTIRMHRIFKTSVENIKGLHFISPISQVCSSSALIVVQVIHTRS
;
A
#
# COMPACT_ATOMS: atom_id res chain seq x y z
N MET A 1 4.37 -7.17 -45.32
CA MET A 1 4.60 -5.83 -45.90
C MET A 1 3.40 -5.51 -46.77
N PRO A 2 2.51 -4.59 -46.38
CA PRO A 2 1.50 -4.09 -47.30
C PRO A 2 2.17 -3.11 -48.26
N GLY A 3 2.13 -3.42 -49.55
CA GLY A 3 2.48 -2.49 -50.61
C GLY A 3 1.28 -1.60 -50.88
N ASP A 4 1.43 -0.30 -50.62
CA ASP A 4 0.50 0.71 -51.08
C ASP A 4 0.77 0.99 -52.57
N ALA A 5 -0.23 0.68 -53.40
CA ALA A 5 -0.27 1.08 -54.80
C ALA A 5 -0.77 2.53 -54.85
N ASP A 6 0.16 3.47 -55.04
CA ASP A 6 -0.15 4.87 -55.37
C ASP A 6 0.22 5.15 -56.83
N SER A 7 -0.75 5.67 -57.58
CA SER A 7 -0.62 6.06 -58.99
C SER A 7 0.03 7.46 -59.08
N GLY A 8 1.32 7.52 -58.80
CA GLY A 8 2.16 8.71 -58.86
C GLY A 8 3.63 8.32 -59.03
N ILE A 9 4.45 9.23 -59.57
CA ILE A 9 5.89 9.00 -59.77
C ILE A 9 6.52 8.61 -58.42
N PRO A 10 7.23 7.48 -58.30
CA PRO A 10 7.78 7.04 -57.02
C PRO A 10 8.83 8.04 -56.52
N GLU A 11 8.68 8.47 -55.28
CA GLU A 11 9.61 9.39 -54.64
C GLU A 11 10.95 8.69 -54.37
N SER A 12 12.04 9.18 -54.98
CA SER A 12 13.38 8.59 -54.86
C SER A 12 14.10 9.05 -53.58
N VAL A 13 13.58 8.67 -52.41
CA VAL A 13 14.16 9.00 -51.10
C VAL A 13 14.80 7.77 -50.45
N CYS A 14 16.01 7.92 -49.90
CA CYS A 14 16.75 6.83 -49.24
C CYS A 14 16.14 6.45 -47.88
N SER A 15 15.75 7.46 -47.10
CA SER A 15 15.23 7.30 -45.74
C SER A 15 14.06 8.23 -45.51
N ARG A 16 13.03 7.73 -44.84
CA ARG A 16 11.88 8.55 -44.40
C ARG A 16 12.22 9.31 -43.11
N PRO A 17 11.54 10.43 -42.82
CA PRO A 17 11.68 11.11 -41.53
C PRO A 17 11.28 10.18 -40.38
N CYS A 18 12.06 10.19 -39.29
CA CYS A 18 11.78 9.37 -38.11
C CYS A 18 10.52 9.84 -37.40
N VAL A 19 9.82 8.90 -36.75
CA VAL A 19 8.62 9.21 -35.96
C VAL A 19 9.00 9.65 -34.55
N ALA A 20 8.04 10.20 -33.80
CA ALA A 20 8.22 10.54 -32.41
C ALA A 20 8.67 9.31 -31.58
N GLY A 21 9.64 9.50 -30.68
CA GLY A 21 10.28 8.41 -29.94
C GLY A 21 11.49 7.76 -30.64
N GLU A 22 11.83 8.19 -31.86
CA GLU A 22 13.00 7.70 -32.61
C GLU A 22 14.07 8.78 -32.86
N TYR A 23 15.33 8.35 -32.86
CA TYR A 23 16.49 9.14 -33.24
C TYR A 23 17.16 8.56 -34.49
N LYS A 24 17.80 9.44 -35.26
CA LYS A 24 18.46 9.12 -36.53
C LYS A 24 19.91 8.72 -36.29
N ILE A 25 20.31 7.66 -36.97
CA ILE A 25 21.71 7.22 -37.08
C ILE A 25 22.12 7.34 -38.54
N GLN A 26 23.15 8.13 -38.80
CA GLN A 26 23.66 8.36 -40.15
C GLN A 26 24.34 7.10 -40.69
N LYS A 27 24.05 6.74 -41.95
CA LYS A 27 24.68 5.63 -42.67
C LYS A 27 25.81 6.15 -43.58
N GLU A 28 26.32 5.29 -44.47
CA GLU A 28 27.45 5.62 -45.36
C GLU A 28 27.19 6.85 -46.26
N LEU A 29 25.95 7.08 -46.71
CA LEU A 29 25.59 8.28 -47.47
C LEU A 29 24.94 9.33 -46.57
N THR A 30 25.27 10.60 -46.79
CA THR A 30 24.73 11.74 -46.02
C THR A 30 23.21 11.88 -46.10
N CYS A 31 22.59 11.42 -47.20
CA CYS A 31 21.14 11.43 -47.38
C CYS A 31 20.42 10.21 -46.81
N CYS A 32 21.16 9.23 -46.28
CA CYS A 32 20.62 7.99 -45.75
C CYS A 32 20.82 7.90 -44.23
N TRP A 33 19.73 7.68 -43.50
CA TRP A 33 19.74 7.43 -42.06
C TRP A 33 18.83 6.26 -41.70
N GLU A 34 19.08 5.66 -40.54
CA GLU A 34 18.22 4.66 -39.92
C GLU A 34 17.61 5.24 -38.65
N CYS A 35 16.33 4.97 -38.39
CA CYS A 35 15.63 5.42 -37.20
C CYS A 35 15.62 4.29 -36.17
N LEU A 36 16.11 4.56 -34.96
CA LEU A 36 16.04 3.65 -33.83
C LEU A 36 15.26 4.30 -32.69
N ARG A 37 14.57 3.49 -31.90
CA ARG A 37 13.86 3.96 -30.70
C ARG A 37 14.85 4.22 -29.55
N CYS A 38 14.65 5.35 -28.87
CA CYS A 38 15.31 5.59 -27.57
C CYS A 38 14.79 4.59 -26.53
N ARG A 39 15.51 4.45 -25.41
CA ARG A 39 14.97 3.68 -24.26
C ARG A 39 13.78 4.41 -23.65
N ASP A 40 12.93 3.67 -22.95
CA ASP A 40 11.70 4.24 -22.38
C ASP A 40 11.96 5.36 -21.35
N ASN A 41 13.14 5.37 -20.71
CA ASN A 41 13.59 6.38 -19.75
C ASN A 41 14.37 7.55 -20.37
N GLU A 42 14.52 7.58 -21.70
CA GLU A 42 15.30 8.57 -22.42
C GLU A 42 14.40 9.50 -23.23
N ARG A 43 14.82 10.76 -23.34
CA ARG A 43 14.20 11.77 -24.20
C ARG A 43 15.03 12.02 -25.45
N ILE A 44 14.37 12.49 -26.50
CA ILE A 44 15.02 12.89 -27.75
C ILE A 44 15.57 14.30 -27.63
N VAL A 45 16.84 14.47 -28.00
CA VAL A 45 17.52 15.77 -28.04
C VAL A 45 18.16 16.02 -29.40
N ASN A 46 18.63 17.24 -29.63
CA ASN A 46 19.37 17.64 -30.84
C ASN A 46 18.64 17.32 -32.16
N LYS A 47 17.33 17.62 -32.25
CA LYS A 47 16.50 17.39 -33.45
C LYS A 47 16.56 15.92 -33.93
N ASN A 48 16.22 14.98 -33.05
CA ASN A 48 16.20 13.55 -33.32
C ASN A 48 17.58 12.97 -33.67
N THR A 49 18.68 13.47 -33.11
CA THR A 49 20.04 12.95 -33.39
C THR A 49 20.60 12.12 -32.25
N SER A 50 20.12 12.32 -31.02
CA SER A 50 20.61 11.59 -29.85
C SER A 50 19.52 11.45 -28.80
N CYS A 51 19.66 10.44 -27.94
CA CYS A 51 18.83 10.22 -26.77
C CYS A 51 19.61 10.61 -25.50
N GLU A 52 18.93 11.16 -24.51
CA GLU A 52 19.50 11.50 -23.20
C GLU A 52 18.57 11.00 -22.10
N GLU A 53 19.12 10.43 -21.03
CA GLU A 53 18.35 9.94 -19.89
C GLU A 53 17.62 11.09 -19.19
N CYS A 54 16.35 10.88 -18.84
CA CYS A 54 15.60 11.82 -18.01
C CYS A 54 16.12 11.82 -16.57
N PRO A 55 16.12 12.98 -15.88
CA PRO A 55 16.48 13.06 -14.47
C PRO A 55 15.54 12.24 -13.57
N GLU A 56 16.00 11.91 -12.37
CA GLU A 56 15.22 11.10 -11.41
C GLU A 56 13.81 11.69 -11.17
N PHE A 57 12.83 10.80 -11.01
CA PHE A 57 11.39 11.12 -10.84
C PHE A 57 10.71 11.80 -12.04
N THR A 58 11.37 11.84 -13.20
CA THR A 58 10.78 12.34 -14.45
C THR A 58 10.73 11.25 -15.52
N TRP A 59 9.79 11.39 -16.45
CA TRP A 59 9.58 10.44 -17.55
C TRP A 59 9.29 11.19 -18.85
N PRO A 60 9.78 10.73 -20.01
CA PRO A 60 9.49 11.35 -21.30
C PRO A 60 7.99 11.23 -21.62
N ASP A 61 7.37 12.37 -21.97
CA ASP A 61 5.93 12.41 -22.26
C ASP A 61 5.65 12.06 -23.73
N PRO A 62 4.87 11.00 -24.02
CA PRO A 62 4.46 10.66 -25.38
C PRO A 62 3.61 11.73 -26.05
N LEU A 63 2.91 12.59 -25.29
CA LEU A 63 2.13 13.72 -25.82
C LEU A 63 3.01 14.87 -26.33
N LEU A 64 4.27 14.93 -25.88
CA LEU A 64 5.27 15.93 -26.24
C LEU A 64 6.37 15.31 -27.11
N ASP A 65 6.02 14.30 -27.91
CA ASP A 65 6.91 13.60 -28.84
C ASP A 65 8.20 13.06 -28.21
N PHE A 66 8.17 12.72 -26.91
CA PHE A 66 9.33 12.26 -26.14
C PHE A 66 10.49 13.28 -26.11
N THR A 67 10.22 14.56 -26.34
CA THR A 67 11.26 15.62 -26.34
C THR A 67 11.51 16.23 -24.97
N THR A 68 10.51 16.16 -24.09
CA THR A 68 10.54 16.73 -22.74
C THR A 68 10.28 15.67 -21.68
N CYS A 69 11.04 15.74 -20.59
CA CYS A 69 10.77 14.97 -19.39
C CYS A 69 9.70 15.69 -18.57
N THR A 70 8.69 14.96 -18.12
CA THR A 70 7.64 15.44 -17.23
C THR A 70 7.73 14.72 -15.90
N GLU A 71 7.38 15.40 -14.81
CA GLU A 71 7.36 14.75 -13.49
C GLU A 71 6.35 13.60 -13.47
N ILE A 72 6.78 12.46 -12.93
CA ILE A 72 5.90 11.30 -12.75
C ILE A 72 4.82 11.72 -11.75
N ARG A 73 3.59 11.89 -12.24
CA ARG A 73 2.46 12.16 -11.35
C ARG A 73 2.27 10.96 -10.44
N LEU A 74 2.43 11.19 -9.14
CA LEU A 74 2.01 10.23 -8.12
C LEU A 74 0.51 9.98 -8.31
N THR A 75 0.17 8.77 -8.77
CA THR A 75 -1.20 8.27 -8.74
C THR A 75 -1.57 8.06 -7.29
N TYR A 76 -2.15 9.10 -6.68
CA TYR A 76 -2.85 8.95 -5.42
C TYR A 76 -4.04 8.02 -5.65
N TYR A 77 -4.37 7.25 -4.63
CA TYR A 77 -5.62 6.49 -4.59
C TYR A 77 -6.75 7.51 -4.73
N SER A 78 -7.37 7.57 -5.90
CA SER A 78 -8.43 8.54 -6.12
C SER A 78 -9.59 8.10 -5.26
N THR A 79 -10.19 9.02 -4.50
CA THR A 79 -11.36 8.73 -3.66
C THR A 79 -12.54 8.14 -4.45
N TRP A 80 -12.48 8.23 -5.79
CA TRP A 80 -13.46 7.76 -6.75
C TRP A 80 -13.15 6.39 -7.38
N ASP A 81 -12.00 5.77 -7.05
CA ASP A 81 -11.72 4.42 -7.52
C ASP A 81 -12.69 3.42 -6.89
N THR A 82 -13.14 2.42 -7.65
CA THR A 82 -14.09 1.40 -7.17
C THR A 82 -13.58 0.69 -5.92
N LEU A 83 -12.27 0.44 -5.86
CA LEU A 83 -11.62 -0.16 -4.70
C LEU A 83 -11.74 0.76 -3.47
N SER A 84 -11.61 2.08 -3.67
CA SER A 84 -11.70 3.07 -2.60
C SER A 84 -13.04 3.01 -1.91
N ILE A 85 -14.10 3.04 -2.73
CA ILE A 85 -15.48 3.03 -2.28
C ILE A 85 -15.78 1.70 -1.57
N LEU A 86 -15.32 0.57 -2.13
CA LEU A 86 -15.50 -0.75 -1.53
C LEU A 86 -14.85 -0.84 -0.13
N LEU A 87 -13.62 -0.35 0.04
CA LEU A 87 -12.93 -0.40 1.32
C LEU A 87 -13.63 0.48 2.38
N ILE A 88 -14.09 1.67 2.01
CA ILE A 88 -14.81 2.57 2.92
C ILE A 88 -16.13 1.92 3.38
N THR A 89 -16.90 1.36 2.43
CA THR A 89 -18.19 0.73 2.74
C THR A 89 -18.01 -0.49 3.65
N LEU A 90 -17.04 -1.36 3.36
CA LEU A 90 -16.75 -2.50 4.23
C LEU A 90 -16.22 -2.07 5.61
N ALA A 91 -15.33 -1.08 5.67
CA ALA A 91 -14.80 -0.57 6.93
C ALA A 91 -15.90 0.08 7.80
N THR A 92 -16.82 0.84 7.18
CA THR A 92 -17.95 1.46 7.89
C THR A 92 -18.93 0.41 8.40
N LEU A 93 -19.36 -0.54 7.57
CA LEU A 93 -20.25 -1.63 7.97
C LEU A 93 -19.66 -2.45 9.12
N THR A 94 -18.37 -2.80 9.03
CA THR A 94 -17.73 -3.61 10.07
C THR A 94 -17.49 -2.83 11.35
N SER A 95 -17.24 -1.51 11.27
CA SER A 95 -17.18 -0.65 12.46
C SER A 95 -18.52 -0.64 13.20
N VAL A 96 -19.63 -0.48 12.48
CA VAL A 96 -20.98 -0.50 13.06
C VAL A 96 -21.28 -1.86 13.72
N LEU A 97 -20.96 -2.95 13.03
CA LEU A 97 -21.12 -4.31 13.58
C LEU A 97 -20.28 -4.51 14.85
N THR A 98 -19.02 -4.05 14.86
CA THR A 98 -18.13 -4.15 16.02
C THR A 98 -18.68 -3.38 17.21
N ILE A 99 -19.20 -2.16 16.99
CA ILE A 99 -19.84 -1.35 18.03
C ILE A 99 -21.09 -2.06 18.57
N PHE A 100 -21.92 -2.60 17.69
CA PHE A 100 -23.10 -3.38 18.09
C PHE A 100 -22.73 -4.56 18.98
N ILE A 101 -21.71 -5.33 18.59
CA ILE A 101 -21.17 -6.44 19.38
C ILE A 101 -20.64 -5.93 20.73
N ALA A 102 -19.90 -4.82 20.75
CA ALA A 102 -19.38 -4.25 21.99
C ALA A 102 -20.48 -3.81 22.96
N VAL A 103 -21.54 -3.15 22.46
CA VAL A 103 -22.72 -2.77 23.24
C VAL A 103 -23.46 -4.00 23.75
N PHE A 104 -23.62 -5.02 22.91
CA PHE A 104 -24.22 -6.30 23.31
C PHE A 104 -23.41 -6.95 24.44
N TYR A 105 -22.09 -7.06 24.30
CA TYR A 105 -21.19 -7.56 25.34
C TYR A 105 -21.30 -6.76 26.65
N HIS A 106 -21.42 -5.43 26.55
CA HIS A 106 -21.59 -4.57 27.71
C HIS A 106 -22.94 -4.79 28.41
N LYS A 107 -24.02 -4.93 27.65
CA LYS A 107 -25.38 -5.12 28.18
C LYS A 107 -25.60 -6.51 28.78
N PHE A 108 -25.05 -7.55 28.15
CA PHE A 108 -25.16 -8.95 28.61
C PHE A 108 -24.02 -9.38 29.54
N ARG A 109 -23.31 -8.43 30.17
CA ARG A 109 -22.14 -8.68 31.03
C ARG A 109 -22.39 -9.67 32.17
N GLU A 110 -23.65 -9.82 32.60
CA GLU A 110 -24.09 -10.72 33.68
C GLU A 110 -24.37 -12.17 33.22
N PHE A 111 -24.40 -12.45 31.90
CA PHE A 111 -24.65 -13.81 31.40
C PHE A 111 -23.41 -14.71 31.57
N GLN A 112 -23.62 -15.90 32.16
CA GLN A 112 -22.60 -16.87 32.59
C GLN A 112 -21.61 -17.31 31.48
N VAL A 113 -22.02 -17.20 30.21
CA VAL A 113 -21.21 -17.48 29.02
C VAL A 113 -20.05 -16.46 28.85
N ILE A 114 -20.26 -15.20 29.24
CA ILE A 114 -19.23 -14.15 29.17
C ILE A 114 -18.29 -14.21 30.39
N LYS A 115 -18.72 -14.81 31.50
CA LYS A 115 -17.95 -14.94 32.74
C LYS A 115 -16.79 -15.94 32.66
N ALA A 116 -16.89 -16.94 31.77
CA ALA A 116 -15.81 -17.90 31.52
C ALA A 116 -14.69 -17.32 30.63
N SER A 117 -15.06 -16.42 29.72
CA SER A 117 -14.13 -15.64 28.91
C SER A 117 -13.58 -14.48 29.75
N SER A 118 -12.30 -14.20 29.68
CA SER A 118 -11.72 -13.03 30.36
C SER A 118 -12.26 -11.75 29.71
N ARG A 119 -13.24 -11.11 30.38
CA ARG A 119 -13.94 -9.90 29.92
C ARG A 119 -13.00 -8.84 29.38
N GLU A 120 -11.90 -8.60 30.10
CA GLU A 120 -10.88 -7.61 29.76
C GLU A 120 -10.18 -7.92 28.43
N LEU A 121 -9.88 -9.20 28.16
CA LEU A 121 -9.21 -9.66 26.93
C LEU A 121 -10.12 -9.50 25.69
N SER A 122 -11.41 -9.78 25.82
CA SER A 122 -12.37 -9.59 24.72
C SER A 122 -12.63 -8.11 24.43
N PHE A 123 -12.65 -7.26 25.46
CA PHE A 123 -12.80 -5.81 25.29
C PHE A 123 -11.59 -5.21 24.54
N ILE A 124 -10.37 -5.60 24.90
CA ILE A 124 -9.15 -5.20 24.19
C ILE A 124 -9.19 -5.61 22.73
N GLN A 125 -9.66 -6.83 22.44
CA GLN A 125 -9.77 -7.33 21.07
C GLN A 125 -10.77 -6.52 20.24
N LEU A 126 -11.91 -6.14 20.82
CA LEU A 126 -12.90 -5.26 20.17
C LEU A 126 -12.33 -3.86 19.91
N LEU A 127 -11.58 -3.30 20.87
CA LEU A 127 -10.91 -2.01 20.70
C LEU A 127 -9.85 -2.07 19.59
N ALA A 128 -9.07 -3.14 19.53
CA ALA A 128 -8.07 -3.36 18.48
C ALA A 128 -8.70 -3.41 17.08
N ILE A 129 -9.82 -4.12 16.95
CA ILE A 129 -10.58 -4.21 15.69
C ILE A 129 -11.11 -2.82 15.28
N LEU A 130 -11.66 -2.05 16.22
CA LEU A 130 -12.15 -0.70 15.95
C LEU A 130 -11.03 0.25 15.50
N THR A 131 -9.90 0.27 16.21
CA THR A 131 -8.73 1.08 15.84
C THR A 131 -8.18 0.69 14.46
N GLY A 132 -8.19 -0.60 14.13
CA GLY A 132 -7.80 -1.09 12.81
C GLY A 132 -8.68 -0.53 11.69
N TYR A 133 -10.01 -0.52 11.86
CA TYR A 133 -10.91 0.06 10.84
C TYR A 133 -10.81 1.58 10.72
N ILE A 134 -10.54 2.29 11.83
CA ILE A 134 -10.26 3.72 11.80
C ILE A 134 -8.97 3.99 11.01
N ASN A 135 -7.94 3.17 11.20
CA ASN A 135 -6.68 3.27 10.49
C ASN A 135 -6.84 3.09 8.97
N VAL A 136 -7.65 2.11 8.53
CA VAL A 136 -7.94 1.90 7.10
C VAL A 136 -8.57 3.14 6.46
N LYS A 137 -9.52 3.79 7.15
CA LYS A 137 -10.13 5.04 6.65
C LYS A 137 -9.13 6.20 6.58
N SER A 138 -8.23 6.27 7.56
CA SER A 138 -7.21 7.33 7.65
C SER A 138 -6.13 7.18 6.57
N PHE A 139 -5.74 5.95 6.22
CA PHE A 139 -4.82 5.67 5.10
C PHE A 139 -5.36 6.17 3.74
N GLN A 140 -6.67 6.31 3.63
CA GLN A 140 -7.35 6.76 2.42
C GLN A 140 -7.42 8.28 2.28
N THR A 141 -7.06 9.01 3.34
CA THR A 141 -6.91 10.47 3.29
C THR A 141 -5.54 10.87 2.76
N LEU A 142 -5.42 12.08 2.22
CA LEU A 142 -4.21 12.56 1.53
C LEU A 142 -2.95 12.30 2.38
N PRO A 143 -1.91 11.63 1.83
CA PRO A 143 -0.73 11.26 2.60
C PRO A 143 0.02 12.53 3.02
N SER A 144 0.06 12.75 4.34
CA SER A 144 0.94 13.72 5.00
C SER A 144 1.99 12.95 5.79
N ASP A 145 3.18 13.53 5.96
CA ASP A 145 4.27 12.95 6.76
C ASP A 145 3.80 12.55 8.17
N THR A 146 2.99 13.38 8.80
CA THR A 146 2.44 13.13 10.13
C THR A 146 1.40 12.01 10.11
N SER A 147 0.52 12.00 9.11
CA SER A 147 -0.49 10.95 8.93
C SER A 147 0.16 9.59 8.66
N CYS A 148 1.24 9.53 7.88
CA CYS A 148 1.96 8.28 7.60
C CYS A 148 2.45 7.62 8.88
N VAL A 149 3.12 8.41 9.73
CA VAL A 149 3.65 7.97 11.01
C VAL A 149 2.53 7.50 11.94
N ILE A 150 1.49 8.30 12.10
CA ILE A 150 0.33 7.97 12.95
C ILE A 150 -0.34 6.67 12.49
N ASN A 151 -0.57 6.52 11.18
CA ASN A 151 -1.22 5.32 10.65
C ASN A 151 -0.37 4.06 10.85
N PHE A 152 0.96 4.16 10.69
CA PHE A 152 1.86 3.05 10.96
C PHE A 152 1.81 2.61 12.42
N PHE A 153 1.82 3.56 13.36
CA PHE A 153 1.69 3.25 14.78
C PHE A 153 0.35 2.60 15.11
N LEU A 154 -0.76 3.18 14.62
CA LEU A 154 -2.09 2.62 14.84
C LEU A 154 -2.21 1.21 14.28
N PHE A 155 -1.58 0.92 13.14
CA PHE A 155 -1.50 -0.42 12.58
C PHE A 155 -0.78 -1.40 13.50
N CYS A 156 0.43 -1.05 13.97
CA CYS A 156 1.20 -1.89 14.89
C CYS A 156 0.44 -2.17 16.18
N ILE A 157 -0.14 -1.13 16.79
CA ILE A 157 -0.93 -1.25 18.03
C ILE A 157 -2.13 -2.16 17.80
N SER A 158 -2.89 -1.96 16.72
CA SER A 158 -4.09 -2.75 16.41
C SER A 158 -3.73 -4.22 16.20
N PHE A 159 -2.67 -4.51 15.46
CA PHE A 159 -2.20 -5.88 15.25
C PHE A 159 -1.78 -6.53 16.58
N SER A 160 -0.90 -5.90 17.36
CA SER A 160 -0.45 -6.45 18.65
C SER A 160 -1.61 -6.66 19.62
N ALA A 161 -2.55 -5.72 19.71
CA ALA A 161 -3.72 -5.80 20.57
C ALA A 161 -4.78 -6.80 20.08
N LEU A 162 -4.77 -7.20 18.81
CA LEU A 162 -5.61 -8.27 18.27
C LEU A 162 -5.02 -9.65 18.54
N TYR A 163 -3.74 -9.85 18.19
CA TYR A 163 -3.10 -11.16 18.21
C TYR A 163 -2.69 -11.63 19.61
N ALA A 164 -2.24 -10.73 20.50
CA ALA A 164 -1.83 -11.14 21.85
C ALA A 164 -3.00 -11.72 22.68
N PRO A 165 -4.19 -11.07 22.76
CA PRO A 165 -5.37 -11.65 23.38
C PRO A 165 -5.87 -12.93 22.71
N LEU A 166 -5.79 -13.00 21.38
CA LEU A 166 -6.20 -14.18 20.62
C LEU A 166 -5.32 -15.39 20.96
N LEU A 167 -3.99 -15.22 20.92
CA LEU A 167 -3.04 -16.26 21.30
C LEU A 167 -3.27 -16.72 22.74
N MET A 168 -3.53 -15.78 23.65
CA MET A 168 -3.86 -16.06 25.05
C MET A 168 -5.10 -16.93 25.22
N LYS A 169 -6.19 -16.59 24.52
CA LYS A 169 -7.41 -17.39 24.52
C LYS A 169 -7.14 -18.79 23.99
N THR A 170 -6.37 -18.92 22.91
CA THR A 170 -6.00 -20.21 22.33
C THR A 170 -5.16 -21.06 23.29
N ILE A 171 -4.13 -20.50 23.92
CA ILE A 171 -3.29 -21.21 24.91
C ILE A 171 -4.12 -21.65 26.10
N ARG A 172 -5.02 -20.79 26.61
CA ARG A 172 -5.91 -21.12 27.72
C ARG A 172 -6.85 -22.26 27.36
N MET A 173 -7.46 -22.24 26.18
CA MET A 173 -8.34 -23.33 25.71
C MET A 173 -7.56 -24.63 25.56
N HIS A 174 -6.39 -24.59 24.91
CA HIS A 174 -5.52 -25.76 24.78
C HIS A 174 -5.12 -26.33 26.15
N ARG A 175 -4.82 -25.46 27.12
CA ARG A 175 -4.55 -25.87 28.50
C ARG A 175 -5.75 -26.47 29.20
N ILE A 176 -6.96 -25.96 29.02
CA ILE A 176 -8.16 -26.58 29.64
C ILE A 176 -8.32 -28.01 29.12
N PHE A 177 -8.19 -28.21 27.81
CA PHE A 177 -8.21 -29.56 27.22
C PHE A 177 -7.04 -30.41 27.69
N LYS A 178 -5.82 -29.85 27.78
CA LYS A 178 -4.63 -30.58 28.20
C LYS A 178 -4.62 -30.88 29.70
N THR A 179 -5.06 -29.98 30.57
CA THR A 179 -5.16 -30.20 32.03
C THR A 179 -6.28 -31.17 32.38
N SER A 180 -7.34 -31.21 31.57
CA SER A 180 -8.32 -32.30 31.64
C SER A 180 -7.68 -33.68 31.35
N VAL A 181 -6.48 -33.73 30.76
CA VAL A 181 -5.75 -34.95 30.40
C VAL A 181 -4.46 -35.14 31.24
N GLU A 182 -3.74 -34.07 31.64
CA GLU A 182 -2.44 -34.08 32.32
C GLU A 182 -2.30 -32.94 33.38
N ASN A 183 -1.92 -33.27 34.62
CA ASN A 183 -1.74 -32.31 35.73
C ASN A 183 -0.47 -31.42 35.60
N ILE A 184 -0.47 -30.43 34.69
CA ILE A 184 0.68 -29.53 34.46
C ILE A 184 0.56 -28.22 35.24
N LYS A 185 1.64 -27.82 35.96
CA LYS A 185 1.74 -26.54 36.68
C LYS A 185 1.75 -25.32 35.74
N GLY A 186 1.04 -24.26 36.15
CA GLY A 186 0.77 -23.06 35.33
C GLY A 186 2.02 -22.23 34.98
N LEU A 187 2.16 -21.83 33.72
CA LEU A 187 3.08 -20.79 33.26
C LEU A 187 2.57 -19.44 33.77
N HIS A 188 3.45 -18.66 34.41
CA HIS A 188 3.14 -17.31 34.88
C HIS A 188 2.97 -16.37 33.68
N PHE A 189 1.72 -16.00 33.37
CA PHE A 189 1.42 -15.14 32.24
C PHE A 189 1.51 -13.67 32.62
N ILE A 190 2.43 -12.95 31.98
CA ILE A 190 2.44 -11.48 31.98
C ILE A 190 1.14 -10.99 31.31
N SER A 191 0.51 -9.98 31.92
CA SER A 191 -0.72 -9.39 31.36
C SER A 191 -0.44 -8.88 29.93
N PRO A 192 -1.23 -9.29 28.92
CA PRO A 192 -1.02 -8.86 27.54
C PRO A 192 -1.16 -7.34 27.38
N ILE A 193 -1.88 -6.67 28.29
CA ILE A 193 -1.95 -5.21 28.36
C ILE A 193 -0.55 -4.62 28.58
N SER A 194 0.22 -5.17 29.51
CA SER A 194 1.57 -4.71 29.83
C SER A 194 2.53 -4.91 28.66
N GLN A 195 2.41 -6.05 27.96
CA GLN A 195 3.20 -6.34 26.77
C GLN A 195 2.89 -5.36 25.64
N VAL A 196 1.61 -5.08 25.36
CA VAL A 196 1.20 -4.13 24.30
C VAL A 196 1.67 -2.71 24.63
N CYS A 197 1.48 -2.24 25.86
CA CYS A 197 1.93 -0.90 26.26
C CYS A 197 3.46 -0.75 26.13
N SER A 198 4.22 -1.78 26.54
CA SER A 198 5.68 -1.75 26.46
C SER A 198 6.16 -1.75 25.01
N SER A 199 5.62 -2.62 24.16
CA SER A 199 5.96 -2.65 22.73
C SER A 199 5.59 -1.34 22.03
N SER A 200 4.43 -0.76 22.34
CA SER A 200 3.98 0.50 21.74
C SER A 200 4.89 1.66 22.12
N ALA A 201 5.27 1.77 23.40
CA ALA A 201 6.17 2.83 23.87
C ALA A 201 7.55 2.76 23.17
N LEU A 202 8.09 1.55 22.98
CA LEU A 202 9.38 1.37 22.30
C LEU A 202 9.34 1.80 20.84
N ILE A 203 8.27 1.45 20.10
CA ILE A 203 8.13 1.86 18.69
C ILE A 203 8.00 3.39 18.60
N VAL A 204 7.23 4.01 19.51
CA VAL A 204 7.09 5.48 19.57
C VAL A 204 8.44 6.15 19.79
N VAL A 205 9.23 5.68 20.76
CA VAL A 205 10.57 6.22 21.03
C VAL A 205 11.49 6.03 19.82
N GLN A 206 11.48 4.86 19.18
CA GLN A 206 12.32 4.57 18.01
C GLN A 206 12.03 5.54 16.86
N VAL A 207 10.76 5.75 16.52
CA VAL A 207 10.38 6.61 15.39
C VAL A 207 10.67 8.08 15.67
N ILE A 208 10.45 8.56 16.92
CA ILE A 208 10.83 9.93 17.31
C ILE A 208 12.35 10.12 17.17
N HIS A 209 13.14 9.12 17.55
CA HIS A 209 14.59 9.18 17.47
C HIS A 209 15.13 9.03 16.04
N THR A 210 14.46 8.31 15.14
CA THR A 210 14.88 8.17 13.73
C THR A 210 14.60 9.43 12.89
N ARG A 211 13.71 10.31 13.34
CA ARG A 211 13.34 11.55 12.64
C ARG A 211 14.05 12.82 13.17
N SER A 212 14.79 12.73 14.28
CA SER A 212 15.62 13.82 14.83
C SER A 212 17.07 13.72 14.38
#